data_AF-A0A1L0BQR5-F1
#
_entry.id   AF-A0A1L0BQR5-F1
#
_cell.length_a   1.000
_cell.length_b   1.000
_cell.length_c   1.000
_cell.angle_alpha   90.00
_cell.angle_beta   90.00
_cell.angle_gamma   90.00
#
_symmetry.space_group_name_H-M   'P 1'
#
loop_
_entity.id
_entity.type
_entity.pdbx_description
1 polymer ?
#
loop_
_entity_poly.entity_id
_entity_poly.type
_entity_poly.pdbx_seq_one_letter_code
_entity_poly.pdbx_strand_id
1 'polypeptide(L)'
;MADDLISSLYPPPPPYFKYFTDDNVTKFEEWKKTESEGLPKGELSLQVPPEVPLGDQYRGYGSIWALENKLPSLKELGWRQLYNDHDETITSKQKIDELHKLLDSLLLNFLELVGLMSVEPAKFYVKVEDLKLILININHLLNTYRPHQTRESLIMLLKKQIESKKAEILEIDKVTAEVKEKILGLVLNGEIAHLQERRNDISESGEHEEQMKKLQLLRELMEEQKK
;
A
#
# COMPACT_ATOMS: atom_id res chain seq x y z
N MET A 1 -28.27 18.38 -40.23
CA MET A 1 -28.13 19.52 -39.31
C MET A 1 -26.73 19.46 -38.74
N ALA A 2 -25.77 20.13 -39.39
CA ALA A 2 -24.35 19.95 -39.17
C ALA A 2 -23.59 21.29 -39.17
N ASP A 3 -24.23 22.40 -38.79
CA ASP A 3 -23.70 23.75 -39.02
C ASP A 3 -23.57 24.65 -37.78
N ASP A 4 -23.77 24.16 -36.56
CA ASP A 4 -23.55 24.97 -35.33
C ASP A 4 -22.26 24.60 -34.56
N LEU A 5 -21.40 23.75 -35.14
CA LEU A 5 -20.33 23.06 -34.41
C LEU A 5 -18.92 23.69 -34.52
N ILE A 6 -18.80 24.96 -34.92
CA ILE A 6 -17.49 25.59 -35.21
C ILE A 6 -17.03 26.56 -34.10
N SER A 7 -17.76 26.73 -32.99
CA SER A 7 -17.41 27.72 -31.95
C SER A 7 -17.38 27.22 -30.50
N SER A 8 -17.07 25.95 -30.25
CA SER A 8 -16.74 25.49 -28.89
C SER A 8 -15.37 24.81 -28.84
N LEU A 9 -14.52 25.24 -27.90
CA LEU A 9 -13.18 24.68 -27.67
C LEU A 9 -13.22 23.19 -27.28
N TYR A 10 -14.33 22.75 -26.70
CA TYR A 10 -14.56 21.37 -26.28
C TYR A 10 -15.76 20.76 -26.99
N PRO A 11 -15.67 19.46 -27.38
CA PRO A 11 -16.80 18.76 -27.95
C PRO A 11 -17.91 18.57 -26.91
N PRO A 12 -19.19 18.55 -27.31
CA PRO A 12 -20.28 18.17 -26.40
C PRO A 12 -20.13 16.72 -25.94
N PRO A 13 -20.72 16.34 -24.79
CA PRO A 13 -20.66 14.98 -24.29
C PRO A 13 -21.25 13.98 -25.31
N PRO A 14 -20.79 12.72 -25.32
CA PRO A 14 -21.30 11.70 -26.23
C PRO A 14 -22.83 11.54 -26.15
N PRO A 15 -23.54 11.32 -27.26
CA PRO A 15 -25.01 11.31 -27.31
C PRO A 15 -25.68 10.28 -26.39
N TYR A 16 -24.92 9.29 -25.91
CA TYR A 16 -25.38 8.23 -25.01
C TYR A 16 -25.94 8.76 -23.68
N PHE A 17 -25.54 9.95 -23.22
CA PHE A 17 -26.02 10.51 -21.94
C PHE A 17 -27.55 10.64 -21.89
N LYS A 18 -28.22 10.81 -23.04
CA LYS A 18 -29.68 10.96 -23.12
C LYS A 18 -30.46 9.70 -22.72
N TYR A 19 -29.83 8.54 -22.80
CA TYR A 19 -30.45 7.26 -22.48
C TYR A 19 -30.36 6.90 -20.98
N PHE A 20 -29.59 7.68 -20.20
CA PHE A 20 -29.49 7.56 -18.74
C PHE A 20 -30.63 8.33 -18.05
N THR A 21 -31.87 7.89 -18.24
CA THR A 21 -33.05 8.40 -17.53
C THR A 21 -33.41 7.49 -16.35
N ASP A 22 -34.08 8.03 -15.32
CA ASP A 22 -34.49 7.26 -14.13
C ASP A 22 -35.36 6.04 -14.51
N ASP A 23 -36.24 6.19 -15.50
CA ASP A 23 -37.07 5.11 -16.04
C ASP A 23 -36.25 3.99 -16.71
N ASN A 24 -35.17 4.35 -17.39
CA ASN A 24 -34.31 3.38 -18.06
C ASN A 24 -33.40 2.68 -17.05
N VAL A 25 -32.98 3.37 -15.99
CA VAL A 25 -32.17 2.78 -14.90
C VAL A 25 -32.99 1.77 -14.10
N THR A 26 -34.25 2.10 -13.75
CA THR A 26 -35.14 1.16 -13.03
C THR A 26 -35.40 -0.10 -13.85
N LYS A 27 -35.70 0.04 -15.16
CA LYS A 27 -35.84 -1.10 -16.09
C LYS A 27 -34.56 -1.93 -16.22
N PHE A 28 -33.40 -1.29 -16.18
CA PHE A 28 -32.12 -1.99 -16.22
C PHE A 28 -31.84 -2.78 -14.92
N GLU A 29 -32.20 -2.22 -13.76
CA GLU A 29 -32.12 -2.93 -12.48
C GLU A 29 -33.06 -4.13 -12.41
N GLU A 30 -34.28 -4.00 -12.94
CA GLU A 30 -35.23 -5.10 -13.07
C GLU A 30 -34.68 -6.17 -14.01
N TRP A 31 -34.18 -5.78 -15.20
CA TRP A 31 -33.56 -6.70 -16.14
C TRP A 31 -32.36 -7.43 -15.53
N LYS A 32 -31.48 -6.72 -14.81
CA LYS A 32 -30.31 -7.33 -14.13
C LYS A 32 -30.71 -8.34 -13.05
N LYS A 33 -31.89 -8.18 -12.43
CA LYS A 33 -32.43 -9.14 -11.46
C LYS A 33 -33.09 -10.35 -12.12
N THR A 34 -33.71 -10.15 -13.28
CA THR A 34 -34.47 -11.19 -13.99
C THR A 34 -33.60 -12.04 -14.92
N GLU A 35 -32.61 -11.45 -15.58
CA GLU A 35 -31.84 -12.09 -16.65
C GLU A 35 -30.36 -11.74 -16.50
N SER A 36 -29.58 -12.72 -16.01
CA SER A 36 -28.15 -12.53 -15.67
C SER A 36 -27.20 -12.79 -16.84
N GLU A 37 -27.67 -13.34 -17.96
CA GLU A 37 -26.82 -13.75 -19.08
C GLU A 37 -27.37 -13.22 -20.42
N GLY A 38 -26.77 -12.14 -20.92
CA GLY A 38 -27.04 -11.57 -22.24
C GLY A 38 -26.79 -10.07 -22.31
N LEU A 39 -26.69 -9.49 -23.51
CA LEU A 39 -26.76 -8.04 -23.67
C LEU A 39 -28.23 -7.60 -23.70
N PRO A 40 -28.63 -6.58 -22.91
CA PRO A 40 -29.97 -6.05 -22.97
C PRO A 40 -30.22 -5.43 -24.36
N LYS A 41 -31.38 -5.71 -24.94
CA LYS A 41 -31.71 -5.23 -26.29
C LYS A 41 -32.06 -3.73 -26.27
N GLY A 42 -31.58 -3.00 -27.28
CA GLY A 42 -31.98 -1.61 -27.51
C GLY A 42 -31.28 -0.59 -26.59
N GLU A 43 -32.03 0.41 -26.14
CA GLU A 43 -31.52 1.57 -25.38
C GLU A 43 -30.91 1.21 -24.03
N LEU A 44 -31.30 0.07 -23.47
CA LEU A 44 -30.74 -0.50 -22.23
C LEU A 44 -29.33 -1.06 -22.42
N SER A 45 -28.92 -1.41 -23.65
CA SER A 45 -27.56 -1.86 -23.96
C SER A 45 -26.51 -0.81 -23.61
N LEU A 46 -26.87 0.47 -23.65
CA LEU A 46 -25.97 1.59 -23.40
C LEU A 46 -25.68 1.79 -21.91
N GLN A 47 -26.42 1.13 -21.03
CA GLN A 47 -26.17 1.13 -19.58
C GLN A 47 -25.17 0.04 -19.17
N VAL A 48 -24.91 -0.93 -20.04
CA VAL A 48 -23.85 -1.92 -19.82
C VAL A 48 -22.52 -1.29 -20.24
N PRO A 49 -21.50 -1.28 -19.36
CA PRO A 49 -20.16 -0.87 -19.78
C PRO A 49 -19.71 -1.72 -20.99
N PRO A 50 -19.09 -1.10 -22.00
CA PRO A 50 -18.61 -1.83 -23.16
C PRO A 50 -17.57 -2.88 -22.75
N GLU A 51 -17.52 -3.98 -23.51
CA GLU A 51 -16.48 -5.00 -23.32
C GLU A 51 -15.09 -4.40 -23.53
N VAL A 52 -14.11 -4.95 -22.81
CA VAL A 52 -12.71 -4.56 -23.00
C VAL A 52 -12.31 -4.80 -24.45
N PRO A 53 -11.68 -3.82 -25.13
CA PRO A 53 -11.28 -4.01 -26.51
C PRO A 53 -10.26 -5.16 -26.59
N LEU A 54 -10.50 -6.12 -27.49
CA LEU A 54 -9.59 -7.23 -27.78
C LEU A 54 -8.34 -6.81 -28.58
N GLY A 55 -8.30 -5.55 -29.04
CA GLY A 55 -7.20 -5.03 -29.84
C GLY A 55 -5.97 -4.70 -29.01
N ASP A 56 -4.79 -4.88 -29.59
CA ASP A 56 -3.49 -4.57 -28.98
C ASP A 56 -3.29 -3.06 -28.71
N GLN A 57 -4.12 -2.20 -29.32
CA GLN A 57 -4.01 -0.75 -29.19
C GLN A 57 -5.39 -0.08 -29.08
N TYR A 58 -5.49 0.99 -28.28
CA TYR A 58 -6.67 1.84 -28.15
C TYR A 58 -6.30 3.31 -28.35
N ARG A 59 -7.20 4.10 -28.95
CA ARG A 59 -6.97 5.53 -29.15
C ARG A 59 -7.52 6.31 -27.96
N GLY A 60 -6.66 7.05 -27.27
CA GLY A 60 -7.00 7.88 -26.12
C GLY A 60 -6.39 9.28 -26.27
N TYR A 61 -7.24 10.31 -26.20
CA TYR A 61 -6.81 11.73 -26.22
C TYR A 61 -5.89 12.11 -27.39
N GLY A 62 -6.22 11.64 -28.59
CA GLY A 62 -5.45 11.91 -29.81
C GLY A 62 -4.25 10.97 -30.04
N SER A 63 -3.83 10.21 -29.03
CA SER A 63 -2.72 9.26 -29.12
C SER A 63 -3.22 7.82 -29.22
N ILE A 64 -2.43 6.97 -29.89
CA ILE A 64 -2.64 5.52 -29.93
C ILE A 64 -1.83 4.93 -28.78
N TRP A 65 -2.49 4.21 -27.89
CA TRP A 65 -1.92 3.56 -26.71
C TRP A 65 -1.93 2.05 -26.92
N ALA A 66 -0.84 1.36 -26.54
CA ALA A 66 -0.84 -0.10 -26.50
C ALA A 66 -1.56 -0.60 -25.25
N LEU A 67 -2.32 -1.69 -25.39
CA LEU A 67 -3.04 -2.35 -24.29
C LEU A 67 -2.08 -3.16 -23.42
N GLU A 68 -1.10 -3.82 -24.05
CA GLU A 68 0.04 -4.43 -23.35
C GLU A 68 1.25 -3.49 -23.40
N ASN A 69 1.82 -3.19 -22.22
CA ASN A 69 3.01 -2.36 -22.10
C ASN A 69 4.26 -3.19 -22.44
N LYS A 70 4.42 -3.55 -23.71
CA LYS A 70 5.66 -4.14 -24.22
C LYS A 70 6.63 -3.01 -24.52
N LEU A 71 7.82 -3.05 -23.93
CA LEU A 71 8.88 -2.15 -24.36
C LEU A 71 9.23 -2.47 -25.82
N PRO A 72 9.19 -1.51 -26.74
CA PRO A 72 9.68 -1.72 -28.09
C PRO A 72 11.16 -2.08 -28.02
N SER A 73 11.57 -3.11 -28.77
CA SER A 73 12.96 -3.51 -28.81
C SER A 73 13.81 -2.45 -29.53
N LEU A 74 15.08 -2.30 -29.12
CA LEU A 74 16.00 -1.36 -29.78
C LEU A 74 16.16 -1.66 -31.27
N LYS A 75 16.05 -2.93 -31.67
CA LYS A 75 16.11 -3.39 -33.06
C LYS A 75 14.88 -2.96 -33.88
N GLU A 76 13.68 -3.03 -33.30
CA GLU A 76 12.45 -2.54 -33.94
C GLU A 76 12.46 -1.02 -34.12
N LEU A 77 13.16 -0.31 -33.24
CA LEU A 77 13.37 1.14 -33.34
C LEU A 77 14.54 1.53 -34.26
N GLY A 78 15.25 0.56 -34.86
CA GLY A 78 16.37 0.79 -35.77
C GLY A 78 17.69 1.19 -35.10
N TRP A 79 17.83 1.00 -33.78
CA TRP A 79 19.05 1.35 -33.03
C TRP A 79 19.93 0.14 -32.78
N ARG A 80 21.25 0.36 -32.81
CA ARG A 80 22.23 -0.68 -32.44
C ARG A 80 22.21 -0.88 -30.93
N GLN A 81 21.83 -2.07 -30.52
CA GLN A 81 21.92 -2.51 -29.14
C GLN A 81 23.39 -2.71 -28.76
N LEU A 82 23.84 -2.03 -27.70
CA LEU A 82 25.24 -2.05 -27.25
C LEU A 82 25.53 -3.08 -26.14
N TYR A 83 24.50 -3.71 -25.58
CA TYR A 83 24.62 -4.71 -24.52
C TYR A 83 24.11 -6.07 -25.00
N ASN A 84 24.61 -7.16 -24.40
CA ASN A 84 24.19 -8.51 -24.78
C ASN A 84 22.79 -8.80 -24.24
N ASP A 85 21.86 -9.11 -25.16
CA ASP A 85 20.47 -9.49 -24.88
C ASP A 85 20.34 -10.96 -24.45
N HIS A 86 21.39 -11.51 -23.85
CA HIS A 86 21.39 -12.91 -23.47
C HIS A 86 20.58 -13.11 -22.21
N ASP A 87 19.26 -13.17 -22.42
CA ASP A 87 18.28 -13.86 -21.60
C ASP A 87 17.48 -12.94 -20.66
N GLU A 88 16.16 -13.05 -20.74
CA GLU A 88 15.22 -12.39 -19.81
C GLU A 88 15.44 -12.83 -18.34
N THR A 89 16.28 -13.85 -18.15
CA THR A 89 16.75 -14.41 -16.88
C THR A 89 18.01 -13.74 -16.33
N ILE A 90 18.62 -12.79 -17.05
CA ILE A 90 19.79 -12.06 -16.58
C ILE A 90 19.48 -11.43 -15.22
N THR A 91 20.23 -11.90 -14.23
CA THR A 91 20.23 -11.40 -12.86
C THR A 91 20.32 -9.88 -12.89
N SER A 92 19.46 -9.17 -12.15
CA SER A 92 19.42 -7.71 -12.02
C SER A 92 20.81 -7.04 -11.90
N LYS A 93 21.78 -7.76 -11.34
CA LYS A 93 23.18 -7.37 -11.20
C LYS A 93 23.91 -7.18 -12.53
N GLN A 94 23.81 -8.11 -13.47
CA GLN A 94 24.49 -7.99 -14.77
C GLN A 94 23.93 -6.80 -15.57
N LYS A 95 22.62 -6.52 -15.48
CA LYS A 95 22.03 -5.30 -16.08
C LYS A 95 22.59 -4.02 -15.46
N ILE A 96 22.84 -4.01 -14.15
CA ILE A 96 23.48 -2.87 -13.46
C ILE A 96 24.94 -2.72 -13.92
N ASP A 97 25.67 -3.83 -14.09
CA ASP A 97 27.05 -3.79 -14.57
C ASP A 97 27.14 -3.26 -16.01
N GLU A 98 26.24 -3.68 -16.89
CA GLU A 98 26.13 -3.13 -18.25
C GLU A 98 25.74 -1.64 -18.24
N LEU A 99 24.87 -1.21 -17.33
CA LEU A 99 24.55 0.21 -17.17
C LEU A 99 25.79 1.03 -16.76
N HIS A 100 26.60 0.53 -15.83
CA HIS A 100 27.84 1.19 -15.44
C HIS A 100 28.85 1.26 -16.60
N LYS A 101 29.01 0.17 -17.37
CA LYS A 101 29.86 0.18 -18.58
C LYS A 101 29.39 1.20 -19.61
N LEU A 102 28.08 1.33 -19.81
CA LEU A 102 27.51 2.33 -20.73
C LEU A 102 27.71 3.76 -20.21
N LEU A 103 27.66 3.99 -18.90
CA LEU A 103 27.97 5.29 -18.28
C LEU A 103 29.46 5.65 -18.42
N ASP A 104 30.36 4.70 -18.21
CA ASP A 104 31.79 4.91 -18.42
C ASP A 104 32.08 5.22 -19.90
N SER A 105 31.43 4.49 -20.82
CA SER A 105 31.50 4.74 -22.27
C SER A 105 30.90 6.10 -22.68
N LEU A 106 29.82 6.53 -22.01
CA LEU A 106 29.22 7.85 -22.20
C LEU A 106 30.20 8.96 -21.78
N LEU A 107 30.83 8.79 -20.61
CA LEU A 107 31.79 9.74 -20.07
C LEU A 107 33.03 9.84 -20.97
N LEU A 108 33.54 8.70 -21.45
CA LEU A 108 34.67 8.66 -22.37
C LEU A 108 34.34 9.35 -23.69
N ASN A 109 33.18 9.07 -24.29
CA ASN A 109 32.75 9.76 -25.52
C ASN A 109 32.53 11.25 -25.32
N PHE A 110 32.07 11.68 -24.14
CA PHE A 110 31.96 13.10 -23.81
C PHE A 110 33.34 13.76 -23.70
N LEU A 111 34.31 13.08 -23.08
CA LEU A 111 35.68 13.58 -23.01
C LEU A 111 36.34 13.66 -24.40
N GLU A 112 36.12 12.66 -25.24
CA GLU A 112 36.54 12.66 -26.65
C GLU A 112 35.89 13.80 -27.43
N LEU A 113 34.60 14.08 -27.20
CA LEU A 113 33.92 15.22 -27.81
C LEU A 113 34.56 16.55 -27.40
N VAL A 114 34.81 16.76 -26.11
CA VAL A 114 35.47 17.99 -25.61
C VAL A 114 36.88 18.11 -26.18
N GLY A 115 37.64 17.00 -26.24
CA GLY A 115 38.97 16.96 -26.84
C GLY A 115 38.95 17.28 -28.33
N LEU A 116 38.00 16.69 -29.09
CA LEU A 116 37.80 16.98 -30.51
C LEU A 116 37.38 18.42 -30.74
N MET A 117 36.61 19.04 -29.84
CA MET A 117 36.21 20.44 -29.99
C MET A 117 37.39 21.41 -29.86
N SER A 118 38.45 20.97 -29.19
CA SER A 118 39.71 21.72 -29.10
C SER A 118 40.57 21.57 -30.36
N VAL A 119 40.57 20.38 -31.00
CA VAL A 119 41.48 20.04 -32.11
C VAL A 119 40.84 20.23 -33.48
N GLU A 120 39.66 19.65 -33.71
CA GLU A 120 38.96 19.67 -35.00
C GLU A 120 37.43 19.75 -34.82
N PRO A 121 36.89 20.98 -34.73
CA PRO A 121 35.47 21.20 -34.48
C PRO A 121 34.55 20.62 -35.56
N ALA A 122 35.02 20.43 -36.80
CA ALA A 122 34.21 20.00 -37.93
C ALA A 122 33.64 18.57 -37.79
N LYS A 123 34.23 17.72 -36.94
CA LYS A 123 33.85 16.30 -36.78
C LYS A 123 33.00 16.03 -35.53
N PHE A 124 32.45 17.07 -34.90
CA PHE A 124 31.66 16.93 -33.66
C PHE A 124 30.43 16.04 -33.80
N TYR A 125 29.78 16.07 -34.98
CA TYR A 125 28.50 15.42 -35.22
C TYR A 125 28.56 13.90 -35.02
N VAL A 126 29.67 13.25 -35.41
CA VAL A 126 29.85 11.80 -35.27
C VAL A 126 29.79 11.39 -33.79
N LYS A 127 30.47 12.15 -32.93
CA LYS A 127 30.48 11.87 -31.48
C LYS A 127 29.16 12.22 -30.80
N VAL A 128 28.44 13.22 -31.31
CA VAL A 128 27.09 13.52 -30.82
C VAL A 128 26.11 12.38 -31.16
N GLU A 129 26.23 11.78 -32.33
CA GLU A 129 25.44 10.59 -32.70
C GLU A 129 25.76 9.38 -31.82
N ASP A 130 27.05 9.14 -31.54
CA ASP A 130 27.48 8.09 -30.61
C ASP A 130 26.91 8.30 -29.20
N LEU A 131 26.96 9.54 -28.68
CA LEU A 131 26.36 9.90 -27.39
C LEU A 131 24.85 9.67 -27.37
N LYS A 132 24.15 10.09 -28.43
CA LYS A 132 22.70 9.85 -28.57
C LYS A 132 22.37 8.37 -28.52
N LEU A 133 23.14 7.55 -29.23
CA LEU A 133 22.95 6.10 -29.26
C LEU A 133 23.20 5.46 -27.90
N ILE A 134 24.23 5.90 -27.15
CA ILE A 134 24.50 5.43 -25.79
C ILE A 134 23.34 5.81 -24.85
N LEU A 135 22.85 7.05 -24.91
CA LEU A 135 21.74 7.52 -24.07
C LEU A 135 20.44 6.75 -24.33
N ILE A 136 20.14 6.44 -25.59
CA ILE A 136 18.98 5.61 -25.95
C ILE A 136 19.11 4.20 -25.37
N ASN A 137 20.31 3.59 -25.48
CA ASN A 137 20.60 2.28 -24.89
C ASN A 137 20.45 2.29 -23.36
N ILE A 138 20.95 3.32 -22.68
CA ILE A 138 20.80 3.51 -21.22
C ILE A 138 19.32 3.61 -20.86
N ASN A 139 18.55 4.44 -21.57
CA ASN A 139 17.12 4.62 -21.30
C ASN A 139 16.34 3.30 -21.48
N HIS A 140 16.65 2.54 -22.54
CA HIS A 140 16.03 1.25 -22.74
C HIS A 140 16.39 0.27 -21.62
N LEU A 141 17.66 0.18 -21.20
CA LEU A 141 18.10 -0.68 -20.10
C LEU A 141 17.42 -0.31 -18.76
N LEU A 142 17.30 0.98 -18.46
CA LEU A 142 16.51 1.49 -17.32
C LEU A 142 15.04 1.08 -17.39
N ASN A 143 14.44 1.15 -18.58
CA ASN A 143 13.05 0.75 -18.76
C ASN A 143 12.88 -0.76 -18.51
N THR A 144 13.83 -1.60 -18.92
CA THR A 144 13.79 -3.05 -18.60
C THR A 144 13.94 -3.35 -17.10
N TYR A 145 14.50 -2.42 -16.32
CA TYR A 145 14.66 -2.57 -14.87
C TYR A 145 13.39 -2.16 -14.07
N ARG A 146 12.43 -1.45 -14.68
CA ARG A 146 11.20 -0.97 -14.03
C ARG A 146 10.38 -2.07 -13.35
N PRO A 147 10.19 -3.28 -13.94
CA PRO A 147 9.44 -4.34 -13.28
C PRO A 147 10.11 -4.78 -11.96
N HIS A 148 11.45 -4.85 -11.92
CA HIS A 148 12.19 -5.17 -10.71
C HIS A 148 12.03 -4.07 -9.65
N GLN A 149 12.17 -2.79 -10.04
CA GLN A 149 11.95 -1.64 -9.15
C GLN A 149 10.54 -1.67 -8.52
N THR A 150 9.52 -2.02 -9.31
CA THR A 150 8.13 -2.08 -8.85
C THR A 150 7.93 -3.20 -7.83
N ARG A 151 8.54 -4.37 -8.07
CA ARG A 151 8.51 -5.50 -7.12
C ARG A 151 9.18 -5.13 -5.79
N GLU A 152 10.37 -4.53 -5.82
CA GLU A 152 11.05 -4.08 -4.60
C GLU A 152 10.26 -2.99 -3.87
N SER A 153 9.62 -2.08 -4.60
CA SER A 153 8.74 -1.05 -4.02
C SER A 153 7.52 -1.67 -3.32
N LEU A 154 6.92 -2.70 -3.91
CA LEU A 154 5.83 -3.45 -3.31
C LEU A 154 6.30 -4.20 -2.05
N ILE A 155 7.46 -4.86 -2.10
CA ILE A 155 8.04 -5.53 -0.93
C ILE A 155 8.28 -4.54 0.20
N MET A 156 8.81 -3.35 -0.09
CA MET A 156 9.02 -2.29 0.89
C MET A 156 7.69 -1.82 1.51
N LEU A 157 6.65 -1.64 0.70
CA LEU A 157 5.31 -1.27 1.18
C LEU A 157 4.75 -2.35 2.13
N LEU A 158 4.83 -3.63 1.75
CA LEU A 158 4.35 -4.74 2.57
C LEU A 158 5.13 -4.89 3.86
N LYS A 159 6.46 -4.73 3.84
CA LYS A 159 7.30 -4.71 5.04
C LYS A 159 6.88 -3.59 6.01
N LYS A 160 6.62 -2.39 5.48
CA LYS A 160 6.12 -1.26 6.28
C LYS A 160 4.75 -1.56 6.92
N GLN A 161 3.85 -2.21 6.18
CA GLN A 161 2.54 -2.61 6.72
C GLN A 161 2.67 -3.65 7.83
N ILE A 162 3.55 -4.65 7.66
CA ILE A 162 3.82 -5.66 8.70
C ILE A 162 4.39 -5.00 9.95
N GLU A 163 5.32 -4.06 9.80
CA GLU A 163 5.91 -3.35 10.93
C GLU A 163 4.86 -2.51 11.69
N SER A 164 4.01 -1.77 10.96
CA SER A 164 2.89 -1.02 11.55
C SER A 164 1.95 -1.95 12.32
N LYS A 165 1.60 -3.10 11.75
CA LYS A 165 0.69 -4.06 12.40
C LYS A 165 1.31 -4.69 13.64
N LYS A 166 2.61 -4.97 13.63
CA LYS A 166 3.32 -5.46 14.82
C LYS A 166 3.36 -4.40 15.92
N ALA A 167 3.61 -3.14 15.58
CA ALA A 167 3.58 -2.04 16.54
C ALA A 167 2.18 -1.88 17.17
N GLU A 168 1.11 -1.94 16.36
CA GLU A 168 -0.28 -1.91 16.83
C GLU A 168 -0.58 -3.07 17.80
N ILE A 169 -0.11 -4.30 17.50
CA ILE A 169 -0.31 -5.46 18.40
C ILE A 169 0.42 -5.26 19.72
N LEU A 170 1.67 -4.79 19.70
CA LEU A 170 2.44 -4.51 20.93
C LEU A 170 1.77 -3.44 21.80
N GLU A 171 1.16 -2.44 21.18
CA GLU A 171 0.39 -1.41 21.90
C GLU A 171 -0.87 -2.00 22.55
N ILE A 172 -1.62 -2.85 21.83
CA ILE A 172 -2.80 -3.55 22.36
C ILE A 172 -2.40 -4.49 23.52
N ASP A 173 -1.29 -5.23 23.39
CA ASP A 173 -0.80 -6.12 24.43
C ASP A 173 -0.42 -5.34 25.70
N LYS A 174 0.21 -4.16 25.53
CA LYS A 174 0.53 -3.27 26.64
C LYS A 174 -0.72 -2.76 27.36
N VAL A 175 -1.72 -2.27 26.61
CA VAL A 175 -2.99 -1.80 27.18
C VAL A 175 -3.72 -2.94 27.89
N THR A 176 -3.70 -4.14 27.32
CA THR A 176 -4.34 -5.32 27.92
C THR A 176 -3.65 -5.72 29.22
N ALA A 177 -2.31 -5.64 29.29
CA ALA A 177 -1.56 -5.87 30.51
C ALA A 177 -1.90 -4.83 31.60
N GLU A 178 -1.95 -3.54 31.23
CA GLU A 178 -2.34 -2.46 32.16
C GLU A 178 -3.78 -2.62 32.68
N VAL A 179 -4.72 -3.02 31.82
CA VAL A 179 -6.11 -3.30 32.22
C VAL A 179 -6.17 -4.52 33.15
N LYS A 180 -5.43 -5.59 32.85
CA LYS A 180 -5.35 -6.78 33.70
C LYS A 180 -4.79 -6.45 35.07
N GLU A 181 -3.74 -5.63 35.15
CA GLU A 181 -3.16 -5.15 36.40
C GLU A 181 -4.19 -4.34 37.22
N LYS A 182 -4.90 -3.41 36.57
CA LYS A 182 -5.97 -2.65 37.22
C LYS A 182 -7.10 -3.53 37.73
N ILE A 183 -7.54 -4.52 36.95
CA ILE A 183 -8.58 -5.47 37.38
C ILE A 183 -8.09 -6.29 38.56
N LEU A 184 -6.85 -6.80 38.54
CA LEU A 184 -6.28 -7.53 39.68
C LEU A 184 -6.19 -6.65 40.93
N GLY A 185 -5.78 -5.39 40.80
CA GLY A 185 -5.78 -4.42 41.90
C GLY A 185 -7.18 -4.18 42.46
N LEU A 186 -8.20 -4.08 41.61
CA LEU A 186 -9.59 -3.94 42.04
C LEU A 186 -10.14 -5.20 42.70
N VAL A 187 -9.79 -6.40 42.21
CA VAL A 187 -10.19 -7.68 42.81
C VAL A 187 -9.53 -7.86 44.17
N LEU A 188 -8.23 -7.56 44.31
CA LEU A 188 -7.53 -7.57 45.60
C LEU A 188 -8.16 -6.57 46.58
N ASN A 189 -8.49 -5.36 46.12
CA ASN A 189 -9.17 -4.37 46.95
C ASN A 189 -10.61 -4.77 47.31
N GLY A 190 -11.31 -5.47 46.41
CA GLY A 190 -12.65 -6.01 46.65
C GLY A 190 -12.66 -7.22 47.60
N GLU A 191 -11.65 -8.09 47.52
CA GLU A 191 -11.43 -9.16 48.49
C GLU A 191 -11.05 -8.61 49.86
N ILE A 192 -10.24 -7.53 49.91
CA ILE A 192 -9.95 -6.80 51.16
C ILE A 192 -11.22 -6.16 51.73
N ALA A 193 -12.10 -5.58 50.90
CA ALA A 193 -13.38 -5.03 51.33
C ALA A 193 -14.30 -6.13 51.90
N HIS A 194 -14.41 -7.28 51.24
CA HIS A 194 -15.19 -8.42 51.75
C HIS A 194 -14.59 -9.04 53.03
N LEU A 195 -13.25 -9.07 53.16
CA LEU A 195 -12.59 -9.50 54.40
C LEU A 195 -12.74 -8.47 55.53
N GLN A 196 -12.84 -7.18 55.21
CA GLN A 196 -13.12 -6.11 56.18
C GLN A 196 -14.57 -6.12 56.64
N GLU A 197 -15.55 -6.35 55.76
CA GLU A 197 -16.96 -6.57 56.15
C GLU A 197 -17.08 -7.78 57.08
N ARG A 198 -16.43 -8.91 56.73
CA ARG A 198 -16.43 -10.11 57.56
C ARG A 198 -15.70 -9.94 58.90
N ARG A 199 -14.71 -9.03 58.97
CA ARG A 199 -14.00 -8.67 60.22
C ARG A 199 -14.79 -7.67 61.07
N ASN A 200 -15.57 -6.79 60.46
CA ASN A 200 -16.46 -5.87 61.17
C ASN A 200 -17.64 -6.61 61.80
N ASP A 201 -18.23 -7.60 61.11
CA ASP A 201 -19.27 -8.47 61.68
C ASP A 201 -18.79 -9.27 62.91
N ILE A 202 -17.50 -9.66 62.95
CA ILE A 202 -16.91 -10.37 64.10
C ILE A 202 -16.62 -9.40 65.27
N SER A 203 -16.29 -8.14 64.98
CA SER A 203 -15.96 -7.15 66.02
C SER A 203 -17.16 -6.44 66.63
N GLU A 204 -18.35 -6.53 66.03
CA GLU A 204 -19.61 -6.12 66.68
C GLU A 204 -20.14 -7.11 67.74
N SER A 205 -19.57 -8.33 67.82
CA SER A 205 -19.82 -9.25 68.94
C SER A 205 -19.03 -8.83 70.21
N GLY A 206 -19.51 -7.78 70.89
CA GLY A 206 -18.93 -7.21 72.11
C GLY A 206 -18.83 -8.14 73.34
N GLU A 207 -19.13 -9.44 73.21
CA GLU A 207 -19.04 -10.42 74.29
C GLU A 207 -17.60 -10.84 74.62
N HIS A 208 -16.69 -10.79 73.63
CA HIS A 208 -15.33 -11.30 73.80
C HIS A 208 -14.43 -10.38 74.64
N GLU A 209 -14.65 -9.07 74.60
CA GLU A 209 -13.89 -8.08 75.37
C GLU A 209 -14.34 -8.05 76.84
N GLU A 210 -15.64 -8.26 77.11
CA GLU A 210 -16.17 -8.46 78.45
C GLU A 210 -15.70 -9.79 79.08
N GLN A 211 -15.64 -10.87 78.30
CA GLN A 211 -15.12 -12.16 78.78
C GLN A 211 -13.63 -12.09 79.15
N MET A 212 -12.82 -11.36 78.38
CA MET A 212 -11.40 -11.16 78.69
C MET A 212 -11.20 -10.34 79.97
N LYS A 213 -11.98 -9.27 80.18
CA LYS A 213 -11.96 -8.49 81.43
C LYS A 213 -12.41 -9.32 82.63
N LYS A 214 -13.47 -10.14 82.49
CA LYS A 214 -13.93 -11.06 83.55
C LYS A 214 -12.88 -12.13 83.89
N LEU A 215 -12.20 -12.70 82.90
CA LEU A 215 -11.11 -13.67 83.12
C LEU A 215 -9.92 -13.06 83.86
N GLN A 216 -9.59 -11.80 83.56
CA GLN A 216 -8.48 -11.09 84.18
C GLN A 216 -8.77 -10.76 85.66
N LEU A 217 -9.99 -10.31 85.96
CA LEU A 217 -10.45 -10.03 87.32
C LEU A 217 -10.56 -11.30 88.18
N LEU A 218 -10.96 -12.43 87.57
CA LEU A 218 -11.03 -13.73 88.25
C LEU A 218 -9.62 -14.26 88.57
N ARG A 219 -8.62 -13.93 87.75
CA ARG A 219 -7.21 -14.28 87.99
C ARG A 219 -6.62 -13.48 89.16
N GLU A 220 -6.93 -12.20 89.27
CA GLU A 220 -6.53 -11.37 90.42
C GLU A 220 -7.17 -11.85 91.73
N LEU A 221 -8.47 -12.14 91.74
CA LEU A 221 -9.16 -12.68 92.93
C LEU A 221 -8.60 -14.03 93.39
N MET A 222 -8.19 -14.88 92.45
CA MET A 222 -7.55 -16.17 92.77
C MET A 222 -6.13 -16.01 93.35
N GLU A 223 -5.42 -14.94 93.01
CA GLU A 223 -4.10 -14.64 93.60
C GLU A 223 -4.22 -14.03 95.00
N GLU A 224 -5.25 -13.21 95.27
CA GLU A 224 -5.52 -12.67 96.61
C GLU A 224 -5.97 -13.74 97.62
N GLN A 225 -6.73 -14.75 97.19
CA GLN A 225 -7.16 -15.87 98.05
C GLN A 225 -6.02 -16.85 98.43
N LYS A 226 -4.82 -16.68 97.84
CA LYS A 226 -3.66 -17.55 98.05
C LYS A 226 -2.59 -16.98 99.00
N LYS A 227 -2.81 -15.79 99.57
CA LYS A 227 -2.03 -15.21 100.68
C LYS A 227 -2.82 -15.28 101.98
#